data_AF-A0A522VAG7-F1
#
_entry.id   AF-A0A522VAG7-F1
#
_cell.length_a   1.000
_cell.length_b   1.000
_cell.length_c   1.000
_cell.angle_alpha   90.00
_cell.angle_beta   90.00
_cell.angle_gamma   90.00
#
_symmetry.space_group_name_H-M   'P 1'
#
loop_
_entity.id
_entity.type
_entity.pdbx_description
1 polymer ?
#
loop_
_entity_poly.entity_id
_entity_poly.type
_entity_poly.pdbx_seq_one_letter_code
_entity_poly.pdbx_strand_id
1 'polypeptide(L)'
;MLQRGCGPPATTGGLVRVFLTGASGYLGRSVAADLRAAGHQVQPCEVRLAQLPPRSIHADAVVHLAAYTRGNPAFPATLHTAEEIRLSNLDGTACLLAALAGRPRLLYVSSRAVYGAGWPQRTLTEEAPLEATDVYGRSKIDAERLIRDSALEHAILRITNLYGVRHGHAGRSFANVMIERIW
;
A
#
# COMPACT_ATOMS: atom_id res chain seq x y z
N MET A 1 -36.26 -19.55 -1.99
CA MET A 1 -34.85 -19.34 -1.59
C MET A 1 -34.37 -18.02 -2.18
N LEU A 2 -34.30 -16.97 -1.36
CA LEU A 2 -34.00 -15.61 -1.80
C LEU A 2 -32.49 -15.44 -2.01
N GLN A 3 -32.08 -15.16 -3.25
CA GLN A 3 -30.77 -14.62 -3.57
C GLN A 3 -30.65 -13.23 -2.94
N ARG A 4 -29.79 -13.08 -1.93
CA ARG A 4 -29.35 -11.76 -1.46
C ARG A 4 -28.20 -11.32 -2.36
N GLY A 5 -28.51 -10.43 -3.30
CA GLY A 5 -27.50 -9.76 -4.12
C GLY A 5 -26.51 -9.01 -3.23
N CYS A 6 -25.22 -9.30 -3.42
CA CYS A 6 -24.14 -8.52 -2.83
C CYS A 6 -23.97 -7.26 -3.69
N GLY A 7 -24.85 -6.28 -3.49
CA GLY A 7 -24.64 -4.92 -4.00
C GLY A 7 -23.64 -4.18 -3.10
N PRO A 8 -22.88 -3.21 -3.65
CA PRO A 8 -21.98 -2.39 -2.83
C PRO A 8 -22.79 -1.67 -1.75
N PRO A 9 -22.25 -1.52 -0.52
CA PRO A 9 -22.93 -0.77 0.53
C PRO A 9 -23.19 0.66 0.05
N ALA A 10 -24.42 1.14 0.26
CA ALA A 10 -24.78 2.52 -0.04
C ALA A 10 -23.87 3.48 0.76
N THR A 11 -23.09 4.29 0.04
CA THR A 11 -22.19 5.29 0.62
C THR A 11 -22.99 6.51 1.05
N THR A 12 -23.34 6.58 2.33
CA THR A 12 -23.91 7.78 2.99
C THR A 12 -22.84 8.85 3.29
N GLY A 13 -21.71 8.86 2.59
CA GLY A 13 -20.64 9.84 2.75
C GLY A 13 -20.54 10.75 1.53
N GLY A 14 -20.46 12.07 1.75
CA GLY A 14 -20.25 13.05 0.68
C GLY A 14 -18.97 12.80 -0.13
N LEU A 15 -18.80 13.56 -1.22
CA LEU A 15 -17.62 13.53 -2.08
C LEU A 15 -16.32 13.69 -1.28
N VAL A 16 -15.36 12.77 -1.45
CA VAL A 16 -14.05 12.77 -0.77
C VAL A 16 -12.95 12.95 -1.82
N ARG A 17 -11.98 13.83 -1.56
CA ARG A 17 -10.74 13.94 -2.33
C ARG A 17 -9.68 13.01 -1.74
N VAL A 18 -9.28 12.02 -2.52
CA VAL A 18 -8.32 10.98 -2.13
C VAL A 18 -7.02 11.18 -2.88
N PHE A 19 -5.93 11.39 -2.13
CA PHE A 19 -4.58 11.35 -2.69
C PHE A 19 -4.08 9.90 -2.70
N LEU A 20 -3.69 9.40 -3.86
CA LEU A 20 -3.34 7.98 -4.07
C LEU A 20 -1.90 7.82 -4.55
N THR A 21 -1.07 7.21 -3.72
CA THR A 21 0.29 6.81 -4.14
C THR A 21 0.30 5.38 -4.68
N GLY A 22 1.19 5.07 -5.62
CA GLY A 22 1.25 3.74 -6.22
C GLY A 22 0.08 3.43 -7.17
N ALA A 23 -0.60 4.48 -7.67
CA ALA A 23 -1.79 4.37 -8.52
C ALA A 23 -1.57 3.56 -9.82
N SER A 24 -0.34 3.57 -10.36
CA SER A 24 0.03 2.82 -11.57
C SER A 24 0.35 1.35 -11.30
N GLY A 25 0.53 0.97 -10.03
CA GLY A 25 0.83 -0.38 -9.58
C GLY A 25 -0.37 -1.31 -9.62
N TYR A 26 -0.13 -2.57 -9.28
CA TYR A 26 -1.13 -3.63 -9.36
C TYR A 26 -2.37 -3.34 -8.50
N LEU A 27 -2.20 -3.12 -7.19
CA LEU A 27 -3.30 -2.78 -6.29
C LEU A 27 -3.89 -1.40 -6.59
N GLY A 28 -3.03 -0.42 -6.89
CA GLY A 28 -3.43 0.97 -7.06
C GLY A 28 -4.41 1.20 -8.20
N ARG A 29 -4.34 0.42 -9.28
CA ARG A 29 -5.30 0.52 -10.39
C ARG A 29 -6.70 0.13 -9.99
N SER A 30 -6.86 -1.00 -9.28
CA SER A 30 -8.17 -1.43 -8.77
C SER A 30 -8.71 -0.42 -7.77
N VAL A 31 -7.90 -0.01 -6.79
CA VAL A 31 -8.29 0.99 -5.79
C VAL A 31 -8.72 2.30 -6.44
N ALA A 32 -7.98 2.79 -7.44
CA ALA A 32 -8.35 4.02 -8.15
C ALA A 32 -9.66 3.88 -8.93
N ALA A 33 -9.91 2.72 -9.54
CA ALA A 33 -11.15 2.45 -10.25
C ALA A 33 -12.33 2.39 -9.26
N ASP A 34 -12.20 1.64 -8.18
CA ASP A 34 -13.26 1.45 -7.17
C ASP A 34 -13.61 2.77 -6.47
N LEU A 35 -12.61 3.58 -6.11
CA LEU A 35 -12.83 4.90 -5.52
C LEU A 35 -13.60 5.83 -6.48
N ARG A 36 -13.26 5.84 -7.77
CA ARG A 36 -13.97 6.64 -8.78
C ARG A 36 -15.39 6.12 -9.01
N ALA A 37 -15.58 4.81 -9.05
CA ALA A 37 -16.91 4.19 -9.20
C ALA A 37 -17.82 4.52 -8.01
N ALA A 38 -17.25 4.63 -6.81
CA ALA A 38 -17.94 5.09 -5.60
C ALA A 38 -18.20 6.61 -5.58
N GLY A 39 -17.81 7.34 -6.62
CA GLY A 39 -18.04 8.78 -6.78
C GLY A 39 -17.00 9.67 -6.14
N HIS A 40 -15.87 9.14 -5.63
CA HIS A 40 -14.80 9.95 -5.02
C HIS A 40 -13.87 10.58 -6.07
N GLN A 41 -13.26 11.72 -5.71
CA GLN A 41 -12.21 12.34 -6.53
C GLN A 41 -10.86 11.72 -6.19
N VAL A 42 -10.16 11.16 -7.19
CA VAL A 42 -8.86 10.51 -6.99
C VAL A 42 -7.77 11.34 -7.65
N GLN A 43 -6.85 11.86 -6.84
CA GLN A 43 -5.60 12.49 -7.28
C GLN A 43 -4.45 11.48 -7.19
N PRO A 44 -4.02 10.87 -8.30
CA PRO A 44 -2.85 9.99 -8.29
C PRO A 44 -1.57 10.81 -8.05
N CYS A 45 -0.62 10.25 -7.32
CA CYS A 45 0.73 10.75 -7.24
C CYS A 45 1.50 10.31 -8.48
N GLU A 46 1.87 11.27 -9.33
CA GLU A 46 2.54 11.02 -10.62
C GLU A 46 4.06 11.14 -10.54
N VAL A 47 4.59 11.63 -9.42
CA VAL A 47 6.02 11.84 -9.18
C VAL A 47 6.55 10.87 -8.11
N ARG A 48 7.88 10.82 -7.94
CA ARG A 48 8.47 10.15 -6.78
C ARG A 48 8.09 10.91 -5.51
N LEU A 49 7.83 10.18 -4.41
CA LEU A 49 7.44 10.82 -3.15
C LEU A 49 8.50 11.81 -2.64
N ALA A 50 9.78 11.52 -2.86
CA ALA A 50 10.89 12.42 -2.53
C ALA A 50 10.86 13.77 -3.29
N GLN A 51 10.07 13.89 -4.35
CA GLN A 51 9.92 15.11 -5.15
C GLN A 51 8.68 15.93 -4.73
N LEU A 52 7.89 15.45 -3.77
CA LEU A 52 6.73 16.18 -3.28
C LEU A 52 7.17 17.39 -2.45
N PRO A 53 6.76 18.62 -2.80
CA PRO A 53 7.04 19.77 -1.96
C PRO A 53 6.30 19.66 -0.62
N PRO A 54 6.87 20.16 0.49
CA PRO A 54 6.17 20.22 1.77
C PRO A 54 4.84 20.97 1.66
N ARG A 55 3.81 20.50 2.37
CA ARG A 55 2.46 21.09 2.40
C ARG A 55 1.81 21.34 1.03
N SER A 56 2.12 20.53 0.02
CA SER A 56 1.57 20.63 -1.34
C SER A 56 0.30 19.80 -1.57
N ILE A 57 -0.01 18.85 -0.69
CA ILE A 57 -1.13 17.93 -0.85
C ILE A 57 -2.32 18.40 -0.01
N HIS A 58 -3.41 18.70 -0.69
CA HIS A 58 -4.72 19.03 -0.11
C HIS A 58 -5.71 17.90 -0.40
N ALA A 59 -5.92 17.03 0.57
CA ALA A 59 -6.81 15.88 0.45
C ALA A 59 -7.60 15.66 1.74
N ASP A 60 -8.75 14.99 1.61
CA ASP A 60 -9.58 14.58 2.75
C ASP A 60 -9.16 13.18 3.25
N ALA A 61 -8.60 12.36 2.35
CA ALA A 61 -8.00 11.06 2.67
C ALA A 61 -6.74 10.79 1.82
N VAL A 62 -5.85 9.95 2.34
CA VAL A 62 -4.64 9.47 1.68
C VAL A 62 -4.66 7.94 1.66
N VAL A 63 -4.43 7.37 0.48
CA VAL A 63 -4.23 5.92 0.32
C VAL A 63 -2.79 5.71 -0.14
N HIS A 64 -1.95 5.23 0.77
CA HIS A 64 -0.53 5.07 0.56
C HIS A 64 -0.16 3.62 0.17
N LEU A 65 -0.06 3.36 -1.14
CA LEU A 65 0.27 2.06 -1.71
C LEU A 65 1.67 2.01 -2.35
N ALA A 66 2.32 3.16 -2.56
CA ALA A 66 3.65 3.20 -3.15
C ALA A 66 4.65 2.48 -2.25
N ALA A 67 5.25 1.43 -2.79
CA ALA A 67 6.35 0.71 -2.16
C ALA A 67 7.12 -0.09 -3.20
N TYR A 68 8.40 -0.27 -2.95
CA TYR A 68 9.20 -1.34 -3.54
C TYR A 68 9.10 -2.57 -2.65
N THR A 69 8.87 -3.72 -3.29
CA THR A 69 8.75 -5.00 -2.61
C THR A 69 10.08 -5.74 -2.59
N ARG A 70 10.15 -6.82 -1.82
CA ARG A 70 11.18 -7.84 -2.03
C ARG A 70 11.08 -8.33 -3.48
N GLY A 71 12.12 -8.06 -4.26
CA GLY A 71 12.19 -8.50 -5.64
C GLY A 71 12.17 -10.03 -5.75
N ASN A 72 11.70 -10.54 -6.88
CA ASN A 72 11.78 -11.97 -7.19
C ASN A 72 13.00 -12.21 -8.09
N PRO A 73 13.99 -13.03 -7.69
CA PRO A 73 15.15 -13.35 -8.53
C PRO A 73 14.80 -13.92 -9.91
N ALA A 74 13.66 -14.61 -10.03
CA ALA A 74 13.15 -15.08 -11.32
C ALA A 74 12.75 -13.92 -12.27
N PHE A 75 12.75 -12.68 -11.77
CA PHE A 75 12.43 -11.50 -12.56
C PHE A 75 13.28 -10.29 -12.14
N PRO A 76 14.45 -10.14 -12.78
CA PRO A 76 15.46 -9.15 -12.41
C PRO A 76 14.94 -7.70 -12.37
N ALA A 77 13.97 -7.35 -13.23
CA ALA A 77 13.36 -6.01 -13.28
C ALA A 77 12.58 -5.61 -12.00
N THR A 78 12.42 -6.52 -11.04
CA THR A 78 11.81 -6.25 -9.73
C THR A 78 12.80 -6.34 -8.58
N LEU A 79 14.08 -6.61 -8.86
CA LEU A 79 15.14 -6.57 -7.86
C LEU A 79 15.47 -5.12 -7.58
N HIS A 80 15.11 -4.68 -6.38
CA HIS A 80 15.49 -3.38 -5.86
C HIS A 80 16.64 -3.56 -4.87
N THR A 81 17.59 -2.62 -4.88
CA THR A 81 18.65 -2.60 -3.87
C THR A 81 18.07 -2.28 -2.50
N ALA A 82 18.82 -2.60 -1.44
CA ALA A 82 18.43 -2.23 -0.09
C ALA A 82 18.22 -0.71 0.06
N GLU A 83 19.04 0.08 -0.62
CA GLU A 83 18.95 1.53 -0.65
C GLU A 83 17.68 2.00 -1.37
N GLU A 84 17.36 1.45 -2.55
CA GLU A 84 16.15 1.79 -3.28
C GLU A 84 14.88 1.49 -2.48
N ILE A 85 14.85 0.34 -1.78
CA ILE A 85 13.76 -0.03 -0.88
C ILE A 85 13.63 0.98 0.25
N ARG A 86 14.75 1.35 0.88
CA ARG A 86 14.75 2.35 1.97
C ARG A 86 14.27 3.72 1.49
N LEU A 87 14.83 4.22 0.38
CA LEU A 87 14.47 5.50 -0.23
C LEU A 87 12.98 5.54 -0.61
N SER A 88 12.46 4.46 -1.19
CA SER A 88 11.05 4.41 -1.61
C SER A 88 10.10 4.25 -0.43
N ASN A 89 10.38 3.32 0.49
CA ASN A 89 9.41 2.88 1.48
C ASN A 89 9.48 3.67 2.78
N LEU A 90 10.66 4.13 3.19
CA LEU A 90 10.84 4.89 4.43
C LEU A 90 10.89 6.39 4.12
N ASP A 91 11.90 6.82 3.36
CA ASP A 91 12.11 8.24 3.08
C ASP A 91 10.93 8.80 2.27
N GLY A 92 10.42 8.02 1.31
CA GLY A 92 9.21 8.36 0.57
C GLY A 92 7.97 8.54 1.46
N THR A 93 7.79 7.71 2.50
CA THR A 93 6.69 7.90 3.46
C THR A 93 6.90 9.16 4.29
N ALA A 94 8.13 9.47 4.72
CA ALA A 94 8.42 10.71 5.42
C ALA A 94 8.11 11.95 4.55
N CYS A 95 8.53 11.93 3.28
CA CYS A 95 8.24 13.00 2.33
C CYS A 95 6.73 13.15 2.07
N LEU A 96 5.99 12.03 1.94
CA LEU A 96 4.54 12.06 1.82
C LEU A 96 3.89 12.75 3.02
N LEU A 97 4.28 12.38 4.24
CA LEU A 97 3.75 12.98 5.47
C LEU A 97 4.05 14.49 5.53
N ALA A 98 5.27 14.91 5.18
CA ALA A 98 5.66 16.32 5.12
C ALA A 98 4.91 17.12 4.04
N ALA A 99 4.51 16.45 2.96
CA ALA A 99 3.76 17.05 1.86
C ALA A 99 2.29 17.32 2.19
N LEU A 100 1.74 16.75 3.27
CA LEU A 100 0.34 16.98 3.65
C LEU A 100 0.15 18.39 4.20
N ALA A 101 -0.78 19.16 3.60
CA ALA A 101 -1.12 20.50 4.05
C ALA A 101 -2.10 20.51 5.24
N GLY A 102 -2.78 19.39 5.49
CA GLY A 102 -3.76 19.21 6.55
C GLY A 102 -3.63 17.87 7.25
N ARG A 103 -4.71 17.40 7.88
CA ARG A 103 -4.75 16.13 8.63
C ARG A 103 -5.74 15.13 8.00
N PRO A 104 -5.47 14.64 6.77
CA PRO A 104 -6.34 13.66 6.15
C PRO A 104 -6.32 12.34 6.92
N ARG A 105 -7.37 11.53 6.74
CA ARG A 105 -7.34 10.12 7.14
C ARG A 105 -6.35 9.37 6.27
N LEU A 106 -5.47 8.55 6.86
CA LEU A 106 -4.40 7.86 6.14
C LEU A 106 -4.57 6.35 6.20
N LEU A 107 -4.75 5.71 5.04
CA LEU A 107 -4.66 4.27 4.91
C LEU A 107 -3.30 3.89 4.34
N TYR A 108 -2.55 3.06 5.05
CA TYR A 108 -1.26 2.56 4.62
C TYR A 108 -1.29 1.05 4.38
N VAL A 109 -0.76 0.62 3.24
CA VAL A 109 -0.58 -0.80 2.95
C VAL A 109 0.82 -1.24 3.37
N SER A 110 0.86 -1.89 4.53
CA SER A 110 2.02 -2.60 5.05
C SER A 110 2.03 -4.05 4.53
N SER A 111 2.72 -4.96 5.20
CA SER A 111 2.84 -6.35 4.79
C SER A 111 2.96 -7.27 5.98
N ARG A 112 2.43 -8.49 5.89
CA ARG A 112 2.71 -9.59 6.85
C ARG A 112 4.22 -9.82 7.06
N ALA A 113 5.07 -9.42 6.10
CA ALA A 113 6.53 -9.51 6.24
C ALA A 113 7.09 -8.82 7.49
N VAL A 114 6.39 -7.81 8.05
CA VAL A 114 6.81 -7.10 9.27
C VAL A 114 6.96 -8.02 10.48
N TYR A 115 6.24 -9.13 10.52
CA TYR A 115 6.34 -10.08 11.62
C TYR A 115 7.63 -10.92 11.52
N GLY A 116 8.27 -11.04 10.36
CA GLY A 116 9.43 -11.93 10.17
C GLY A 116 9.05 -13.41 9.97
N ALA A 117 10.08 -14.25 9.88
CA ALA A 117 9.93 -15.70 9.70
C ALA A 117 10.08 -16.44 11.03
N GLY A 118 9.34 -17.55 11.22
CA GLY A 118 9.54 -18.45 12.36
C GLY A 118 8.71 -18.12 13.60
N TRP A 119 7.43 -17.81 13.43
CA TRP A 119 6.53 -17.59 14.56
C TRP A 119 6.22 -18.90 15.27
N PRO A 120 6.49 -19.00 16.59
CA PRO A 120 6.24 -20.22 17.36
C PRO A 120 4.73 -20.46 17.56
N GLN A 121 3.92 -19.40 17.47
CA GLN A 121 2.48 -19.45 17.63
C GLN A 121 1.78 -19.68 16.29
N ARG A 122 0.70 -20.48 16.30
CA ARG A 122 -0.09 -20.79 15.10
C ARG A 122 -0.95 -19.61 14.61
N THR A 123 -1.18 -18.61 15.45
CA THR A 123 -2.06 -17.47 15.16
C THR A 123 -1.28 -16.17 15.32
N LEU A 124 -1.39 -15.29 14.32
CA LEU A 124 -0.82 -13.94 14.35
C LEU A 124 -1.96 -12.93 14.55
N THR A 125 -1.74 -11.97 15.45
CA THR A 125 -2.61 -10.81 15.68
C THR A 125 -1.83 -9.53 15.39
N GLU A 126 -2.52 -8.40 15.31
CA GLU A 126 -1.93 -7.08 15.10
C GLU A 126 -0.96 -6.67 16.22
N GLU A 127 -1.17 -7.20 17.43
CA GLU A 127 -0.31 -7.00 18.61
C GLU A 127 0.94 -7.88 18.65
N ALA A 128 1.12 -8.78 17.67
CA ALA A 128 2.33 -9.58 17.60
C ALA A 128 3.57 -8.69 17.36
N PRO A 129 4.71 -8.97 18.02
CA PRO A 129 5.96 -8.28 17.78
C PRO A 129 6.34 -8.16 16.29
N LEU A 130 7.03 -7.08 15.92
CA LEU A 130 7.47 -6.85 14.55
C LEU A 130 8.96 -7.20 14.43
N GLU A 131 9.25 -8.44 14.01
CA GLU A 131 10.58 -9.05 14.07
C GLU A 131 11.21 -9.25 12.68
N ALA A 132 10.80 -8.47 11.67
CA ALA A 132 11.35 -8.63 10.33
C ALA A 132 12.86 -8.40 10.27
N THR A 133 13.57 -9.36 9.67
CA THR A 133 15.03 -9.30 9.50
C THR A 133 15.47 -9.00 8.06
N ASP A 134 14.58 -9.09 7.08
CA ASP A 134 14.89 -8.67 5.71
C ASP A 134 14.66 -7.17 5.50
N VAL A 135 15.37 -6.59 4.52
CA VAL A 135 15.34 -5.14 4.26
C VAL A 135 13.94 -4.64 3.93
N TYR A 136 13.15 -5.42 3.19
CA TYR A 136 11.78 -5.03 2.84
C TYR A 136 10.89 -5.00 4.08
N GLY A 137 10.89 -6.06 4.88
CA GLY A 137 10.12 -6.11 6.13
C GLY A 137 10.50 -5.00 7.10
N ARG A 138 11.80 -4.73 7.31
CA ARG A 138 12.27 -3.61 8.14
C ARG A 138 11.78 -2.25 7.62
N SER A 139 11.87 -2.01 6.31
CA SER A 139 11.39 -0.76 5.71
C SER A 139 9.90 -0.51 5.95
N LYS A 140 9.08 -1.58 6.01
CA LYS A 140 7.67 -1.50 6.35
C LYS A 140 7.45 -1.20 7.83
N ILE A 141 8.22 -1.80 8.73
CA ILE A 141 8.19 -1.49 10.18
C ILE A 141 8.48 0.00 10.41
N ASP A 142 9.52 0.52 9.76
CA ASP A 142 9.94 1.91 9.94
C ASP A 142 8.87 2.88 9.41
N ALA A 143 8.29 2.60 8.25
CA ALA A 143 7.18 3.39 7.70
C ALA A 143 5.93 3.34 8.58
N GLU A 144 5.58 2.17 9.13
CA GLU A 144 4.49 2.05 10.10
C GLU A 144 4.72 2.91 11.34
N ARG A 145 5.97 2.98 11.84
CA ARG A 145 6.32 3.85 12.98
C ARG A 145 6.10 5.32 12.64
N LEU A 146 6.60 5.78 11.49
CA LEU A 146 6.36 7.16 11.04
C LEU A 146 4.87 7.53 10.98
N ILE A 147 4.04 6.60 10.49
CA ILE A 147 2.60 6.83 10.39
C ILE A 147 1.95 6.89 11.77
N ARG A 148 2.30 5.97 12.68
CA ARG A 148 1.80 6.01 14.06
C ARG A 148 2.17 7.31 14.77
N ASP A 149 3.38 7.80 14.52
CA ASP A 149 3.91 9.01 15.14
C ASP A 149 3.39 10.31 14.48
N SER A 150 2.74 10.23 13.31
CA SER A 150 2.26 11.39 12.55
C SER A 150 1.05 12.12 13.15
N ALA A 151 0.43 11.56 14.19
CA ALA A 151 -0.82 12.04 14.79
C ALA A 151 -2.02 12.12 13.83
N LEU A 152 -1.94 11.53 12.64
CA LEU A 152 -3.07 11.39 11.73
C LEU A 152 -4.00 10.27 12.21
N GLU A 153 -5.29 10.40 11.96
CA GLU A 153 -6.20 9.25 11.99
C GLU A 153 -5.76 8.28 10.90
N HIS A 154 -5.44 7.03 11.26
CA HIS A 154 -4.84 6.10 10.32
C HIS A 154 -5.31 4.66 10.48
N ALA A 155 -5.16 3.89 9.40
CA ALA A 155 -5.28 2.45 9.37
C ALA A 155 -4.07 1.84 8.65
N ILE A 156 -3.47 0.80 9.25
CA ILE A 156 -2.33 0.09 8.69
C ILE A 156 -2.77 -1.33 8.32
N LEU A 157 -2.76 -1.65 7.03
CA LEU A 157 -3.17 -2.96 6.51
C LEU A 157 -1.95 -3.83 6.22
N ARG A 158 -1.72 -4.86 7.05
CA ARG A 158 -0.60 -5.81 6.89
C ARG A 158 -1.00 -6.98 5.98
N ILE A 159 -1.08 -6.72 4.68
CA ILE A 159 -1.56 -7.71 3.70
C ILE A 159 -0.52 -8.81 3.41
N THR A 160 -0.99 -9.96 2.91
CA THR A 160 -0.15 -11.07 2.43
C THR A 160 -0.65 -11.56 1.08
N ASN A 161 0.27 -12.02 0.22
CA ASN A 161 -0.02 -12.71 -1.05
C ASN A 161 -1.16 -12.10 -1.87
N LEU A 162 -1.04 -10.82 -2.21
CA LEU A 162 -2.05 -10.14 -3.01
C LEU A 162 -2.27 -10.87 -4.36
N TYR A 163 -3.53 -11.16 -4.70
CA TYR A 163 -3.91 -11.86 -5.91
C TYR A 163 -5.16 -11.25 -6.55
N GLY A 164 -5.40 -11.60 -7.81
CA GLY A 164 -6.48 -11.04 -8.64
C GLY A 164 -6.09 -10.92 -10.12
N VAL A 165 -7.03 -10.45 -10.93
CA VAL A 165 -6.86 -10.29 -12.38
C VAL A 165 -5.91 -9.12 -12.68
N ARG A 166 -5.01 -9.30 -13.65
CA ARG A 166 -4.04 -8.28 -14.04
C ARG A 166 -4.69 -7.25 -14.98
N HIS A 167 -4.50 -5.96 -14.69
CA HIS A 167 -4.84 -4.88 -15.62
C HIS A 167 -3.57 -4.37 -16.31
N GLY A 168 -3.30 -4.84 -17.54
CA GLY A 168 -2.14 -4.42 -18.34
C GLY A 168 -0.79 -4.89 -17.76
N HIS A 169 0.26 -4.06 -17.89
CA HIS A 169 1.62 -4.42 -17.42
C HIS A 169 1.84 -4.25 -15.91
N ALA A 170 0.84 -3.82 -15.14
CA ALA A 170 1.03 -3.36 -13.77
C ALA A 170 1.21 -4.50 -12.75
N GLY A 171 2.43 -4.61 -12.21
CA GLY A 171 2.82 -5.44 -11.06
C GLY A 171 2.51 -6.94 -11.16
N ARG A 172 2.69 -7.65 -10.03
CA ARG A 172 2.50 -9.11 -9.92
C ARG A 172 1.40 -9.47 -8.94
N SER A 173 0.50 -10.32 -9.42
CA SER A 173 -0.44 -11.11 -8.62
C SER A 173 0.26 -12.40 -8.19
N PHE A 174 -0.02 -12.90 -6.99
CA PHE A 174 0.44 -14.24 -6.58
C PHE A 174 -0.02 -15.32 -7.58
N ALA A 175 -1.19 -15.15 -8.19
CA ALA A 175 -1.69 -16.05 -9.23
C ALA A 175 -0.80 -16.05 -10.50
N ASN A 176 -0.18 -14.92 -10.87
CA ASN A 176 0.71 -14.86 -12.03
C ASN A 176 1.97 -15.71 -11.80
N VAL A 177 2.53 -15.65 -10.58
CA VAL A 177 3.70 -16.45 -10.21
C VAL A 177 3.39 -17.94 -10.31
N MET A 178 2.15 -18.36 -10.02
CA MET A 178 1.73 -19.75 -10.19
C MET A 178 1.58 -20.12 -11.67
N ILE A 179 0.93 -19.27 -12.47
CA ILE A 179 0.73 -19.51 -13.91
C ILE A 179 2.07 -19.59 -14.65
N GLU A 180 3.01 -18.70 -14.35
CA GLU A 180 4.35 -18.64 -14.97
C GLU A 180 5.27 -19.81 -14.59
N ARG A 181 4.89 -20.65 -13.61
CA ARG A 181 5.70 -21.80 -13.16
C ARG A 181 5.15 -23.16 -13.61
N ILE A 182 3.98 -23.18 -14.22
CA ILE A 182 3.34 -24.40 -14.74
C ILE A 182 3.74 -24.65 -16.20
N TRP A 183 4.25 -23.61 -16.89
CA TRP A 183 4.76 -23.65 -18.27
C TRP A 183 6.24 -23.28 -18.28
#